data_AF-A0A9Q9J643-F1
#
_entry.id   AF-A0A9Q9J643-F1
#
_cell.length_a   1.000
_cell.length_b   1.000
_cell.length_c   1.000
_cell.angle_alpha   90.00
_cell.angle_beta   90.00
_cell.angle_gamma   90.00
#
_symmetry.space_group_name_H-M   'P 1'
#
loop_
_entity.id
_entity.type
_entity.pdbx_description
1 polymer ?
#
loop_
_entity_poly.entity_id
_entity_poly.type
_entity_poly.pdbx_seq_one_letter_code
_entity_poly.pdbx_strand_id
1 'polypeptide(L)'
;MNHKSLIHDIIDLFVSFYDGEKSEKLESFLYDLSKREHICKNYSAISKVIYSLSPENLEKLEIFCGINSNDSISSFNFEGYLDSMKLNEKDKDNLQHFERHIVLSCLQRQYIDDITKDVSTEVDNAKSRVTRIYSEFVGILGVFTALSFALMGSVQVFGNILKNIDNPTIGNVGYVLIVGGIYLILIYLVIMTLFIGMGKVFNKDSKY
;
A
#
# COMPACT_ATOMS: atom_id res chain seq x y z
N MET A 1 21.67 35.30 3.58
CA MET A 1 20.90 34.49 2.60
C MET A 1 20.88 33.06 3.10
N ASN A 2 19.69 32.46 3.17
CA ASN A 2 19.47 31.15 3.78
C ASN A 2 20.05 30.07 2.84
N HIS A 3 21.01 29.26 3.29
CA HIS A 3 21.69 28.25 2.45
C HIS A 3 20.71 27.33 1.71
N LYS A 4 19.53 27.11 2.29
CA LYS A 4 18.44 26.31 1.72
C LYS A 4 17.80 26.93 0.47
N SER A 5 17.67 28.26 0.37
CA SER A 5 17.07 28.89 -0.82
C SER A 5 18.01 28.79 -2.01
N LEU A 6 19.32 29.02 -1.81
CA LEU A 6 20.33 28.88 -2.86
C LEU A 6 20.36 27.45 -3.43
N ILE A 7 20.27 26.43 -2.57
CA ILE A 7 20.24 25.03 -3.02
C ILE A 7 18.94 24.72 -3.79
N HIS A 8 17.81 25.29 -3.36
CA HIS A 8 16.54 25.18 -4.10
C HIS A 8 16.63 25.83 -5.47
N ASP A 9 17.17 27.05 -5.55
CA ASP A 9 17.36 27.78 -6.80
C ASP A 9 18.30 27.00 -7.75
N ILE A 10 19.34 26.34 -7.24
CA ILE A 10 20.26 25.49 -8.01
C ILE A 10 19.55 24.26 -8.57
N ILE A 11 18.76 23.59 -7.74
CA ILE A 11 18.07 22.37 -8.13
C ILE A 11 16.94 22.70 -9.13
N ASP A 12 16.19 23.77 -8.91
CA ASP A 12 15.22 24.28 -9.88
C ASP A 12 15.90 24.66 -11.20
N LEU A 13 17.09 25.26 -11.12
CA LEU A 13 17.89 25.56 -12.32
C LEU A 13 18.23 24.28 -13.08
N PHE A 14 18.73 23.23 -12.42
CA PHE A 14 18.99 21.94 -13.08
C PHE A 14 17.73 21.30 -13.68
N VAL A 15 16.60 21.35 -12.97
CA VAL A 15 15.30 20.86 -13.48
C VAL A 15 14.87 21.64 -14.72
N SER A 16 15.09 22.96 -14.75
CA SER A 16 14.77 23.81 -15.90
C SER A 16 15.77 23.68 -17.07
N PHE A 17 17.01 23.26 -16.81
CA PHE A 17 18.02 23.04 -17.85
C PHE A 17 17.66 21.89 -18.81
N TYR A 18 16.88 20.91 -18.33
CA TYR A 18 16.30 19.88 -19.18
C TYR A 18 15.39 20.45 -20.27
N ASP A 19 14.74 21.61 -20.03
CA ASP A 19 13.81 22.26 -20.98
C ASP A 19 14.52 23.14 -22.05
N GLY A 20 15.86 23.10 -22.14
CA GLY A 20 16.61 23.55 -23.34
C GLY A 20 17.14 24.99 -23.37
N GLU A 21 17.16 25.74 -22.25
CA GLU A 21 17.54 27.16 -22.24
C GLU A 21 18.93 27.46 -21.60
N LYS A 22 19.92 27.71 -22.48
CA LYS A 22 21.19 28.48 -22.32
C LYS A 22 22.28 28.04 -21.32
N SER A 23 23.33 27.45 -21.90
CA SER A 23 24.66 27.10 -21.36
C SER A 23 25.37 28.15 -20.49
N GLU A 24 25.31 29.44 -20.81
CA GLU A 24 26.16 30.45 -20.14
C GLU A 24 25.73 30.77 -18.69
N LYS A 25 24.44 30.68 -18.36
CA LYS A 25 23.96 30.92 -16.99
C LYS A 25 24.40 29.81 -16.05
N LEU A 26 24.35 28.55 -16.50
CA LEU A 26 24.79 27.39 -15.72
C LEU A 26 26.27 27.51 -15.38
N GLU A 27 27.08 27.91 -16.35
CA GLU A 27 28.52 28.01 -16.15
C GLU A 27 28.87 29.03 -15.07
N SER A 28 28.29 30.23 -15.15
CA SER A 28 28.49 31.27 -14.14
C SER A 28 28.03 30.83 -12.75
N PHE A 29 26.92 30.08 -12.69
CA PHE A 29 26.32 29.65 -11.44
C PHE A 29 27.12 28.52 -10.77
N LEU A 30 27.58 27.55 -11.55
CA LEU A 30 28.46 26.49 -11.08
C LEU A 30 29.82 27.04 -10.67
N TYR A 31 30.34 28.05 -11.36
CA TYR A 31 31.56 28.74 -10.95
C TYR A 31 31.39 29.48 -9.61
N ASP A 32 30.24 30.09 -9.35
CA ASP A 32 29.94 30.70 -8.06
C ASP A 32 29.69 29.67 -6.94
N LEU A 33 29.12 28.51 -7.29
CA LEU A 33 28.88 27.39 -6.38
C LEU A 33 30.19 26.70 -5.98
N SER A 34 31.12 26.51 -6.93
CA SER A 34 32.39 25.81 -6.70
C SER A 34 33.25 26.49 -5.62
N LYS A 35 33.18 27.83 -5.56
CA LYS A 35 33.83 28.66 -4.53
C LYS A 35 33.18 28.54 -3.15
N ARG A 36 31.98 27.97 -3.04
CA ARG A 36 31.20 27.85 -1.81
C ARG A 36 31.22 26.41 -1.29
N GLU A 37 32.40 25.98 -0.84
CA GLU A 37 32.65 24.64 -0.25
C GLU A 37 31.60 24.24 0.80
N HIS A 38 31.20 25.16 1.67
CA HIS A 38 30.22 24.93 2.73
C HIS A 38 28.80 24.60 2.23
N ILE A 39 28.45 24.96 0.99
CA ILE A 39 27.16 24.61 0.37
C ILE A 39 27.29 23.25 -0.32
N CYS A 40 28.36 23.06 -1.09
CA CYS A 40 28.62 21.80 -1.79
C CYS A 40 28.70 20.59 -0.85
N LYS A 41 29.27 20.79 0.34
CA LYS A 41 29.42 19.74 1.37
C LYS A 41 28.24 19.67 2.35
N ASN A 42 27.20 20.48 2.18
CA ASN A 42 26.03 20.47 3.06
C ASN A 42 25.02 19.41 2.64
N TYR A 43 25.38 18.15 2.86
CA TYR A 43 24.54 17.00 2.55
C TYR A 43 23.10 17.14 3.11
N SER A 44 22.95 17.60 4.36
CA SER A 44 21.63 17.73 4.99
C SER A 44 20.72 18.70 4.25
N ALA A 45 21.25 19.84 3.78
CA ALA A 45 20.46 20.82 3.06
C ALA A 45 20.09 20.32 1.65
N ILE A 46 21.02 19.65 0.97
CA ILE A 46 20.83 19.06 -0.37
C ILE A 46 19.74 18.00 -0.33
N SER A 47 19.87 16.99 0.53
CA SER A 47 18.90 15.90 0.62
C SER A 47 17.51 16.41 1.03
N LYS A 48 17.42 17.42 1.92
CA LYS A 48 16.13 18.02 2.29
C LYS A 48 15.42 18.68 1.12
N VAL A 49 16.15 19.32 0.21
CA VAL A 49 15.54 19.92 -0.99
C VAL A 49 15.07 18.81 -1.93
N ILE A 50 15.92 17.81 -2.18
CA ILE A 50 15.59 16.68 -3.06
C ILE A 50 14.38 15.88 -2.56
N TYR A 51 14.28 15.63 -1.26
CA TYR A 51 13.12 14.96 -0.66
C TYR A 51 11.84 15.80 -0.69
N SER A 52 11.96 17.12 -0.83
CA SER A 52 10.79 18.02 -0.96
C SER A 52 10.34 18.26 -2.40
N LEU A 53 11.09 17.80 -3.41
CA LEU A 53 10.71 17.96 -4.82
C LEU A 53 9.43 17.18 -5.15
N SER A 54 8.62 17.69 -6.07
CA SER A 54 7.54 16.92 -6.67
C SER A 54 8.10 15.71 -7.45
N PRO A 55 7.30 14.64 -7.66
CA PRO A 55 7.72 13.50 -8.46
C PRO A 55 8.16 13.89 -9.88
N GLU A 56 7.46 14.82 -10.53
CA GLU A 56 7.80 15.34 -11.87
C GLU A 56 9.17 16.03 -11.91
N ASN A 57 9.48 16.86 -10.91
CA ASN A 57 10.77 17.55 -10.84
C ASN A 57 11.90 16.59 -10.47
N LEU A 58 11.61 15.56 -9.67
CA LEU A 58 12.56 14.50 -9.36
C LEU A 58 12.93 13.71 -10.62
N GLU A 59 11.95 13.32 -11.43
CA GLU A 59 12.18 12.60 -12.69
C GLU A 59 13.06 13.42 -13.66
N LYS A 60 12.77 14.71 -13.83
CA LYS A 60 13.61 15.62 -14.63
C LYS A 60 15.05 15.70 -14.09
N LEU A 61 15.22 15.79 -12.78
CA LEU A 61 16.54 15.82 -12.13
C LEU A 61 17.29 14.49 -12.29
N GLU A 62 16.60 13.36 -12.18
CA GLU A 62 17.17 12.03 -12.38
C GLU A 62 17.62 11.80 -13.83
N ILE A 63 16.86 12.31 -14.80
CA ILE A 63 17.25 12.28 -16.22
C ILE A 63 18.49 13.16 -16.42
N PHE A 64 18.49 14.39 -15.88
CA PHE A 64 19.66 15.28 -15.93
C PHE A 64 20.88 14.60 -15.31
N CYS A 65 20.76 14.00 -14.13
CA CYS A 65 21.85 13.29 -13.46
C CYS A 65 22.20 11.93 -14.08
N GLY A 66 21.49 11.48 -15.12
CA GLY A 66 21.76 10.20 -15.79
C GLY A 66 21.41 8.96 -14.95
N ILE A 67 20.55 9.08 -13.95
CA ILE A 67 20.11 7.99 -13.06
C ILE A 67 19.05 7.13 -13.74
N ASN A 68 18.13 7.77 -14.47
CA ASN A 68 16.95 7.12 -15.04
C ASN A 68 17.01 7.18 -16.58
N SER A 69 18.07 6.61 -17.16
CA SER A 69 18.27 6.58 -18.61
C SER A 69 17.68 5.30 -19.22
N ASN A 70 16.38 5.29 -19.49
CA ASN A 70 15.80 4.36 -20.47
C ASN A 70 16.16 4.76 -21.91
N ASP A 71 16.55 6.03 -22.13
CA ASP A 71 17.05 6.52 -23.41
C ASP A 71 18.55 6.84 -23.31
N SER A 72 19.33 6.12 -24.11
CA SER A 72 20.78 6.13 -24.23
C SER A 72 21.37 7.41 -24.88
N ILE A 73 20.65 8.54 -24.84
CA ILE A 73 20.96 9.73 -25.67
C ILE A 73 21.26 11.02 -24.87
N SER A 74 21.05 11.10 -23.56
CA SER A 74 21.35 12.36 -22.83
C SER A 74 21.67 12.19 -21.34
N SER A 75 22.60 11.31 -20.98
CA SER A 75 23.26 11.47 -19.69
C SER A 75 24.08 12.76 -19.73
N PHE A 76 23.71 13.77 -18.93
CA PHE A 76 24.57 14.94 -18.75
C PHE A 76 25.89 14.44 -18.16
N ASN A 77 26.96 14.46 -18.97
CA ASN A 77 28.28 14.11 -18.47
C ASN A 77 28.80 15.28 -17.63
N PHE A 78 28.41 15.30 -16.35
CA PHE A 78 28.79 16.35 -15.41
C PHE A 78 30.30 16.51 -15.34
N GLU A 79 31.05 15.40 -15.36
CA GLU A 79 32.52 15.42 -15.38
C GLU A 79 33.08 16.04 -16.66
N GLY A 80 32.56 15.67 -17.82
CA GLY A 80 32.93 16.27 -19.10
C GLY A 80 32.56 17.75 -19.21
N TYR A 81 31.46 18.17 -18.57
CA TYR A 81 31.06 19.57 -18.49
C TYR A 81 31.99 20.37 -17.57
N LEU A 82 32.39 19.80 -16.42
CA LEU A 82 33.39 20.40 -15.53
C LEU A 82 34.77 20.53 -16.20
N ASP A 83 35.16 19.54 -17.03
CA ASP A 83 36.43 19.56 -17.76
C ASP A 83 36.50 20.66 -18.83
N SER A 84 35.35 21.04 -19.40
CA SER A 84 35.27 22.19 -20.29
C SER A 84 35.41 23.54 -19.56
N MET A 85 35.30 23.54 -18.24
CA MET A 85 35.39 24.71 -17.39
C MET A 85 36.83 24.95 -16.90
N LYS A 86 37.31 26.20 -16.95
CA LYS A 86 38.61 26.58 -16.36
C LYS A 86 38.50 26.72 -14.84
N LEU A 87 38.37 25.60 -14.13
CA LEU A 87 38.32 25.53 -12.68
C LEU A 87 39.65 25.04 -12.08
N ASN A 88 39.91 25.42 -10.83
CA ASN A 88 41.00 24.81 -10.05
C ASN A 88 40.58 23.42 -9.56
N GLU A 89 41.54 22.53 -9.29
CA GLU A 89 41.30 21.18 -8.75
C GLU A 89 40.36 21.17 -7.53
N LYS A 90 40.54 22.11 -6.60
CA LYS A 90 39.69 22.23 -5.40
C LYS A 90 38.23 22.59 -5.72
N ASP A 91 38.04 23.46 -6.72
CA ASP A 91 36.72 23.94 -7.12
C ASP A 91 35.97 22.83 -7.89
N LYS A 92 36.71 22.06 -8.69
CA LYS A 92 36.20 20.87 -9.37
C LYS A 92 35.77 19.78 -8.38
N ASP A 93 36.60 19.49 -7.38
CA ASP A 93 36.29 18.54 -6.30
C ASP A 93 35.02 18.93 -5.52
N ASN A 94 34.84 20.21 -5.20
CA ASN A 94 33.63 20.70 -4.56
C ASN A 94 32.37 20.45 -5.39
N LEU A 95 32.41 20.67 -6.71
CA LEU A 95 31.27 20.43 -7.59
C LEU A 95 30.98 18.94 -7.79
N GLN A 96 32.02 18.10 -7.90
CA GLN A 96 31.86 16.65 -7.93
C GLN A 96 31.24 16.12 -6.64
N HIS A 97 31.65 16.65 -5.48
CA HIS A 97 31.01 16.32 -4.20
C HIS A 97 29.53 16.69 -4.17
N PHE A 98 29.18 17.85 -4.71
CA PHE A 98 27.80 18.31 -4.78
C PHE A 98 26.94 17.44 -5.69
N GLU A 99 27.42 17.14 -6.89
CA GLU A 99 26.75 16.22 -7.84
C GLU A 99 26.53 14.85 -7.23
N ARG A 100 27.57 14.27 -6.62
CA ARG A 100 27.47 12.99 -5.93
C ARG A 100 26.42 13.01 -4.81
N HIS A 101 26.31 14.11 -4.06
CA HIS A 101 25.29 14.24 -3.03
C HIS A 101 23.86 14.34 -3.59
N ILE A 102 23.69 14.99 -4.75
CA ILE A 102 22.41 15.02 -5.46
C ILE A 102 22.04 13.60 -5.89
N VAL A 103 22.94 12.92 -6.59
CA VAL A 103 22.72 11.57 -7.11
C VAL A 103 22.36 10.59 -6.00
N LEU A 104 23.14 10.59 -4.92
CA LEU A 104 22.89 9.72 -3.77
C LEU A 104 21.53 10.00 -3.12
N SER A 105 21.12 11.27 -3.03
CA SER A 105 19.83 11.63 -2.43
C SER A 105 18.65 11.21 -3.31
N CYS A 106 18.79 11.29 -4.65
CA CYS A 106 17.78 10.78 -5.58
C CYS A 106 17.63 9.25 -5.43
N LEU A 107 18.74 8.51 -5.45
CA LEU A 107 18.73 7.05 -5.27
C LEU A 107 18.13 6.63 -3.91
N GLN A 108 18.47 7.36 -2.85
CA GLN A 108 17.89 7.10 -1.52
C GLN A 108 16.38 7.34 -1.49
N ARG A 109 15.90 8.38 -2.16
CA ARG A 109 14.47 8.66 -2.27
C ARG A 109 13.73 7.56 -3.03
N GLN A 110 14.25 7.15 -4.18
CA GLN A 110 13.67 6.04 -4.97
C GLN A 110 13.55 4.77 -4.13
N TYR A 111 14.61 4.40 -3.41
CA TYR A 111 14.61 3.23 -2.54
C TYR A 111 13.54 3.33 -1.42
N ILE A 112 13.39 4.51 -0.81
CA ILE A 112 12.35 4.75 0.21
C ILE A 112 10.94 4.65 -0.39
N ASP A 113 10.74 5.21 -1.59
CA ASP A 113 9.45 5.18 -2.28
C ASP A 113 9.06 3.74 -2.66
N ASP A 114 10.01 2.94 -3.14
CA ASP A 114 9.81 1.51 -3.44
C ASP A 114 9.44 0.69 -2.19
N ILE A 115 10.17 0.85 -1.09
CA ILE A 115 9.82 0.20 0.19
C ILE A 115 8.42 0.63 0.64
N THR A 116 8.12 1.91 0.54
CA THR A 116 6.82 2.45 0.98
C THR A 116 5.68 1.85 0.15
N LYS A 117 5.90 1.63 -1.15
CA LYS A 117 4.95 0.97 -2.04
C LYS A 117 4.75 -0.50 -1.68
N ASP A 118 5.82 -1.24 -1.39
CA ASP A 118 5.73 -2.64 -0.96
C ASP A 118 4.97 -2.77 0.37
N VAL A 119 5.31 -1.91 1.34
CA VAL A 119 4.61 -1.85 2.63
C VAL A 119 3.14 -1.51 2.45
N SER A 120 2.80 -0.55 1.59
CA SER A 120 1.39 -0.18 1.35
C SER A 120 0.60 -1.36 0.77
N THR A 121 1.22 -2.12 -0.13
CA THR A 121 0.61 -3.31 -0.74
C THR A 121 0.40 -4.41 0.30
N GLU A 122 1.38 -4.64 1.18
CA GLU A 122 1.26 -5.61 2.26
C GLU A 122 0.16 -5.21 3.28
N VAL A 123 0.06 -3.93 3.62
CA VAL A 123 -0.99 -3.39 4.49
C VAL A 123 -2.38 -3.56 3.87
N ASP A 124 -2.53 -3.30 2.57
CA ASP A 124 -3.81 -3.50 1.87
C ASP A 124 -4.20 -4.98 1.82
N ASN A 125 -3.22 -5.87 1.61
CA ASN A 125 -3.42 -7.31 1.70
C ASN A 125 -3.80 -7.77 3.12
N ALA A 126 -3.19 -7.21 4.16
CA ALA A 126 -3.56 -7.50 5.54
C ALA A 126 -4.97 -6.99 5.86
N LYS A 127 -5.32 -5.79 5.42
CA LYS A 127 -6.65 -5.18 5.59
C LYS A 127 -7.74 -6.01 4.92
N SER A 128 -7.51 -6.48 3.69
CA SER A 128 -8.46 -7.34 2.99
C SER A 128 -8.66 -8.68 3.71
N ARG A 129 -7.58 -9.31 4.22
CA ARG A 129 -7.67 -10.52 5.06
C ARG A 129 -8.49 -10.30 6.33
N VAL A 130 -8.24 -9.22 7.06
CA VAL A 130 -9.00 -8.88 8.28
C VAL A 130 -10.48 -8.64 7.96
N THR A 131 -10.76 -7.92 6.88
CA THR A 131 -12.14 -7.67 6.42
C THR A 131 -12.85 -8.98 6.07
N ARG A 132 -12.15 -9.91 5.41
CA ARG A 132 -12.68 -11.24 5.10
C ARG A 132 -12.98 -12.03 6.37
N ILE A 133 -12.05 -12.08 7.33
CA ILE A 133 -12.24 -12.75 8.63
C ILE A 133 -13.45 -12.17 9.37
N TYR A 134 -13.63 -10.85 9.36
CA TYR A 134 -14.78 -10.21 9.98
C TYR A 134 -16.10 -10.63 9.30
N SER A 135 -16.13 -10.65 7.97
CA SER A 135 -17.29 -11.13 7.19
C SER A 135 -17.61 -12.61 7.50
N GLU A 136 -16.58 -13.46 7.55
CA GLU A 136 -16.71 -14.88 7.91
C GLU A 136 -17.25 -15.03 9.36
N PHE A 137 -16.73 -14.25 10.31
CA PHE A 137 -17.18 -14.28 11.70
C PHE A 137 -18.64 -13.84 11.86
N VAL A 138 -19.05 -12.75 11.20
CA VAL A 138 -20.45 -12.30 11.18
C VAL A 138 -21.35 -13.38 10.56
N GLY A 139 -20.89 -14.06 9.51
CA GLY A 139 -21.58 -15.20 8.91
C GLY A 139 -21.78 -16.36 9.88
N ILE A 140 -20.73 -16.78 10.60
CA ILE A 140 -20.79 -17.83 11.63
C ILE A 140 -21.75 -17.42 12.76
N LEU A 141 -21.64 -16.18 13.25
CA LEU A 141 -22.51 -15.68 14.33
C LEU A 141 -23.97 -15.67 13.90
N GLY A 142 -24.26 -15.28 12.67
CA GLY A 142 -25.61 -15.31 12.09
C GLY A 142 -26.19 -16.73 12.05
N VAL A 143 -25.39 -17.71 11.61
CA VAL A 143 -25.81 -19.13 11.57
C VAL A 143 -25.99 -19.70 12.97
N PHE A 144 -25.08 -19.42 13.91
CA PHE A 144 -25.19 -19.87 15.29
C PHE A 144 -26.43 -19.29 15.98
N THR A 145 -26.76 -18.02 15.71
CA THR A 145 -27.96 -17.36 16.23
C THR A 145 -29.23 -18.00 15.65
N ALA A 146 -29.28 -18.21 14.34
CA ALA A 146 -30.40 -18.87 13.68
C ALA A 146 -30.60 -20.30 14.21
N LEU A 147 -29.51 -21.05 14.39
CA LEU A 147 -29.52 -22.39 14.96
C LEU A 147 -30.02 -22.36 16.42
N SER A 148 -29.54 -21.42 17.23
CA SER A 148 -29.96 -21.29 18.64
C SER A 148 -31.46 -21.00 18.76
N PHE A 149 -32.00 -20.09 17.93
CA PHE A 149 -33.44 -19.82 17.88
C PHE A 149 -34.25 -21.00 17.38
N ALA A 150 -33.75 -21.70 16.34
CA ALA A 150 -34.39 -22.91 15.84
C ALA A 150 -34.42 -23.99 16.93
N LEU A 151 -33.34 -24.20 17.67
CA LEU A 151 -33.25 -25.18 18.76
C LEU A 151 -34.11 -24.82 19.97
N MET A 152 -34.16 -23.55 20.37
CA MET A 152 -35.01 -23.11 21.49
C MET A 152 -36.50 -23.23 21.15
N GLY A 153 -36.91 -22.78 19.97
CA GLY A 153 -38.27 -22.97 19.49
C GLY A 153 -38.60 -24.46 19.34
N SER A 154 -37.60 -25.26 18.92
CA SER A 154 -37.83 -26.67 18.71
C SER A 154 -38.02 -27.47 20.01
N VAL A 155 -37.27 -27.16 21.06
CA VAL A 155 -37.44 -27.83 22.36
C VAL A 155 -38.82 -27.54 22.97
N GLN A 156 -39.36 -26.33 22.77
CA GLN A 156 -40.70 -25.97 23.26
C GLN A 156 -41.81 -26.76 22.55
N VAL A 157 -41.77 -26.85 21.22
CA VAL A 157 -42.75 -27.61 20.43
C VAL A 157 -42.66 -29.10 20.77
N PHE A 158 -41.44 -29.64 20.87
CA PHE A 158 -41.23 -31.03 21.27
C PHE A 158 -41.76 -31.31 22.68
N GLY A 159 -41.50 -30.41 23.64
CA GLY A 159 -42.02 -30.51 25.00
C GLY A 159 -43.55 -30.49 25.06
N ASN A 160 -44.22 -29.71 24.21
CA ASN A 160 -45.68 -29.69 24.12
C ASN A 160 -46.26 -30.97 23.52
N ILE A 161 -45.57 -31.58 22.54
CA ILE A 161 -45.98 -32.88 21.97
C ILE A 161 -45.86 -33.99 23.03
N LEU A 162 -44.79 -33.97 23.84
CA LEU A 162 -44.60 -34.95 24.91
C LEU A 162 -45.62 -34.82 26.06
N LYS A 163 -46.04 -33.58 26.40
CA LYS A 163 -47.06 -33.35 27.45
C LYS A 163 -48.42 -33.94 27.11
N ASN A 164 -48.76 -34.13 25.83
CA ASN A 164 -50.02 -34.75 25.42
C ASN A 164 -50.08 -36.28 25.62
N ILE A 165 -49.05 -36.90 26.22
CA ILE A 165 -48.95 -38.36 26.47
C ILE A 165 -49.52 -38.77 27.84
N ASP A 166 -49.89 -37.82 28.71
CA ASP A 166 -50.31 -38.09 30.11
C ASP A 166 -51.49 -39.07 30.25
N ASN A 167 -52.27 -39.35 29.20
CA ASN A 167 -53.22 -40.47 29.12
C ASN A 167 -52.89 -41.40 27.94
N PRO A 168 -52.18 -42.53 28.17
CA PRO A 168 -51.66 -43.37 27.11
C PRO A 168 -52.72 -44.34 26.58
N THR A 169 -53.50 -43.89 25.59
CA THR A 169 -54.25 -44.77 24.67
C THR A 169 -53.36 -45.11 23.47
N ILE A 170 -53.51 -46.31 22.88
CA ILE A 170 -52.73 -46.78 21.71
C ILE A 170 -52.75 -45.76 20.55
N GLY A 171 -53.86 -45.02 20.39
CA GLY A 171 -53.98 -43.95 19.39
C GLY A 171 -53.12 -42.70 19.67
N ASN A 172 -52.97 -42.30 20.94
CA ASN A 172 -52.17 -41.12 21.32
C ASN A 172 -50.67 -41.38 21.15
N VAL A 173 -50.22 -42.59 21.49
CA VAL A 173 -48.81 -43.00 21.31
C VAL A 173 -48.46 -43.06 19.82
N GLY A 174 -49.35 -43.60 18.98
CA GLY A 174 -49.16 -43.61 17.53
C GLY A 174 -49.10 -42.20 16.92
N TYR A 175 -49.98 -41.30 17.35
CA TYR A 175 -50.00 -39.91 16.91
C TYR A 175 -48.69 -39.18 17.24
N VAL A 176 -48.21 -39.30 18.47
CA VAL A 176 -46.96 -38.69 18.92
C VAL A 176 -45.77 -39.20 18.11
N LEU A 177 -45.74 -40.48 17.77
CA LEU A 177 -44.63 -41.08 17.03
C LEU A 177 -44.57 -40.58 15.58
N ILE A 178 -45.72 -40.41 14.92
CA ILE A 178 -45.81 -39.85 13.57
C ILE A 178 -45.43 -38.36 13.58
N VAL A 179 -45.98 -37.57 14.51
CA VAL A 179 -45.69 -36.14 14.61
C VAL A 179 -44.22 -35.90 14.97
N GLY A 180 -43.65 -36.67 15.90
CA GLY A 180 -42.24 -36.63 16.26
C GLY A 180 -41.31 -37.02 15.10
N GLY A 181 -41.72 -37.99 14.26
CA GLY A 181 -40.98 -38.37 13.06
C GLY A 181 -40.92 -37.28 12.00
N ILE A 182 -42.07 -36.65 11.68
CA ILE A 182 -42.13 -35.49 10.77
C ILE A 182 -41.28 -34.34 11.30
N TYR A 183 -41.30 -34.16 12.62
CA TYR A 183 -40.56 -33.12 13.29
C TYR A 183 -39.03 -33.27 13.20
N LEU A 184 -38.51 -34.49 13.38
CA LEU A 184 -37.09 -34.79 13.19
C LEU A 184 -36.62 -34.52 11.75
N ILE A 185 -37.46 -34.84 10.76
CA ILE A 185 -37.18 -34.56 9.34
C ILE A 185 -37.12 -33.05 9.10
N LEU A 186 -38.05 -32.29 9.68
CA LEU A 186 -38.06 -30.82 9.56
C LEU A 186 -36.80 -30.19 10.15
N ILE A 187 -36.38 -30.59 11.36
CA ILE A 187 -35.15 -30.11 11.97
C ILE A 187 -33.93 -30.46 11.11
N TYR A 188 -33.88 -31.68 10.57
CA TYR A 188 -32.80 -32.11 9.67
C TYR A 188 -32.70 -31.22 8.42
N LEU A 189 -33.83 -30.89 7.79
CA LEU A 189 -33.87 -29.99 6.63
C LEU A 189 -33.41 -28.57 6.97
N VAL A 190 -33.78 -28.05 8.14
CA VAL A 190 -33.34 -26.73 8.60
C VAL A 190 -31.82 -26.71 8.81
N ILE A 191 -31.26 -27.73 9.47
CA ILE A 191 -29.81 -27.87 9.67
C ILE A 191 -29.10 -27.94 8.31
N MET A 192 -29.55 -28.79 7.39
CA MET A 192 -28.97 -28.88 6.05
C MET A 192 -29.01 -27.55 5.29
N THR A 193 -30.12 -26.82 5.36
CA THR A 193 -30.26 -25.50 4.72
C THR A 193 -29.30 -24.47 5.32
N LEU A 194 -29.07 -24.49 6.64
CA LEU A 194 -28.11 -23.62 7.31
C LEU A 194 -26.65 -23.96 6.96
N PHE A 195 -26.31 -25.25 6.85
CA PHE A 195 -24.99 -25.68 6.39
C PHE A 195 -24.73 -25.30 4.92
N ILE A 196 -25.73 -25.41 4.05
CA ILE A 196 -25.65 -24.93 2.66
C ILE A 196 -25.55 -23.39 2.63
N GLY A 197 -26.30 -22.70 3.50
CA GLY A 197 -26.23 -21.25 3.67
C GLY A 197 -24.83 -20.78 4.07
N MET A 198 -24.20 -21.47 5.03
CA MET A 198 -22.79 -21.27 5.39
C MET A 198 -21.88 -21.47 4.18
N GLY A 199 -21.98 -22.61 3.49
CA GLY A 199 -21.17 -22.88 2.29
C GLY A 199 -21.29 -21.79 1.23
N LYS A 200 -22.49 -21.21 1.05
CA LYS A 200 -22.74 -20.11 0.10
C LYS A 200 -22.20 -18.76 0.58
N VAL A 201 -22.16 -18.50 1.88
CA VAL A 201 -21.57 -17.28 2.45
C VAL A 201 -20.04 -17.36 2.42
N PHE A 202 -19.46 -18.55 2.64
CA PHE A 202 -18.02 -18.76 2.63
C PHE A 202 -17.40 -18.88 1.22
N ASN A 203 -18.12 -19.41 0.23
CA ASN A 203 -17.61 -19.57 -1.14
C ASN A 203 -17.86 -18.37 -2.07
N LYS A 204 -18.36 -17.24 -1.58
CA LYS A 204 -18.73 -16.12 -2.47
C LYS A 204 -17.55 -15.42 -3.15
N ASP A 205 -16.31 -15.71 -2.74
CA ASP A 205 -15.08 -15.20 -3.38
C ASP A 205 -14.19 -16.30 -3.98
N SER A 206 -14.53 -17.59 -3.89
CA SER A 206 -13.86 -18.62 -4.68
C SER A 206 -14.58 -18.74 -6.02
N LYS A 207 -14.09 -18.00 -7.01
CA LYS A 207 -14.49 -18.17 -8.41
C LYS A 207 -13.91 -19.48 -8.96
N TYR A 208 -14.35 -20.63 -8.44
CA TYR A 208 -14.23 -21.99 -8.99
C TYR A 208 -15.30 -22.88 -8.39
#